data_AF-A0A6I4Z4A0-F1
#
_entry.id   AF-A0A6I4Z4A0-F1
#
_cell.length_a   1.000
_cell.length_b   1.000
_cell.length_c   1.000
_cell.angle_alpha   90.00
_cell.angle_beta   90.00
_cell.angle_gamma   90.00
#
_symmetry.space_group_name_H-M   'P 1'
#
loop_
_entity.id
_entity.type
_entity.pdbx_description
1 polymer ?
#
loop_
_entity_poly.entity_id
_entity_poly.type
_entity_poly.pdbx_seq_one_letter_code
_entity_poly.pdbx_strand_id
1 'polypeptide(L)' 'MSILIDESTRILVLGITGREAVSFTRDTLDYGGQVVAGV' A
#
# COMPACT_ATOMS: atom_id res chain seq x y z
N MET A 1 18.18 3.04 7.60
CA MET A 1 18.74 1.94 6.80
C MET A 1 17.62 0.92 6.60
N SER A 2 16.98 0.94 5.44
CA SER A 2 16.02 -0.08 5.02
C SER A 2 16.75 -1.27 4.37
N ILE A 3 16.14 -2.45 4.36
CA ILE A 3 16.69 -3.64 3.69
C ILE A 3 15.97 -3.91 2.36
N LEU A 4 14.65 -3.70 2.31
CA LEU A 4 13.82 -4.04 1.14
C LEU A 4 12.96 -2.88 0.64
N ILE A 5 12.44 -2.06 1.55
CA ILE A 5 11.48 -1.00 1.25
C ILE A 5 11.78 0.23 2.08
N ASP A 6 11.53 1.39 1.49
CA ASP A 6 11.71 2.72 2.05
C ASP A 6 10.54 3.64 1.67
N GLU A 7 10.61 4.90 2.06
CA GLU A 7 9.58 5.92 1.80
C GLU A 7 9.30 6.19 0.32
N SER A 8 10.20 5.81 -0.58
CA SER A 8 10.05 5.96 -2.03
C SER A 8 9.45 4.72 -2.71
N THR A 9 9.20 3.68 -1.94
CA THR A 9 8.68 2.41 -2.47
C THR A 9 7.23 2.55 -2.90
N ARG A 10 6.99 2.29 -4.18
CA ARG A 10 5.64 2.31 -4.78
C ARG A 10 4.97 0.95 -4.61
N ILE A 11 3.81 0.95 -3.97
CA ILE A 11 3.04 -0.25 -3.62
C ILE A 11 1.89 -0.43 -4.62
N LEU A 12 1.71 -1.66 -5.06
CA LEU A 12 0.56 -2.11 -5.86
C LEU A 12 -0.26 -3.08 -5.04
N VAL A 13 -1.58 -2.89 -4.99
CA VAL A 13 -2.49 -3.77 -4.24
C VAL A 13 -3.35 -4.57 -5.21
N LEU A 14 -3.17 -5.88 -5.22
CA LEU A 14 -4.02 -6.80 -5.97
C LEU A 14 -5.30 -7.08 -5.21
N GLY A 15 -6.45 -7.03 -5.89
CA GLY A 15 -7.77 -7.15 -5.28
C GLY A 15 -8.13 -5.95 -4.42
N ILE A 16 -7.70 -4.74 -4.80
CA ILE A 16 -7.81 -3.51 -3.96
C ILE A 16 -9.24 -3.22 -3.50
N THR A 17 -10.25 -3.65 -4.26
CA THR A 17 -11.67 -3.49 -3.93
C THR A 17 -12.21 -4.57 -2.97
N GLY A 18 -11.38 -5.53 -2.56
CA GLY A 18 -11.75 -6.54 -1.57
C GLY A 18 -11.97 -5.93 -0.17
N ARG A 19 -12.88 -6.51 0.62
CA ARG A 19 -13.24 -6.00 1.97
C ARG A 19 -12.02 -5.69 2.84
N GLU A 20 -11.09 -6.64 2.94
CA GLU A 20 -9.87 -6.50 3.75
C GLU A 20 -8.86 -5.57 3.06
N ALA A 21 -8.72 -5.68 1.74
CA ALA A 21 -7.79 -4.87 0.96
C ALA A 21 -8.10 -3.37 1.06
N VAL A 22 -9.37 -2.99 1.14
CA VAL A 22 -9.78 -1.58 1.34
C VAL A 22 -9.28 -1.06 2.68
N SER A 23 -9.44 -1.83 3.77
CA SER A 23 -8.96 -1.41 5.10
C SER A 23 -7.44 -1.29 5.10
N PHE A 24 -6.73 -2.33 4.65
CA PHE A 24 -5.27 -2.33 4.61
C PHE A 24 -4.70 -1.23 3.73
N THR A 25 -5.31 -0.96 2.57
CA THR A 25 -4.88 0.12 1.68
C THR A 25 -5.02 1.47 2.37
N ARG A 26 -6.13 1.68 3.09
CA ARG A 26 -6.39 2.92 3.82
C ARG A 26 -5.39 3.11 4.96
N ASP A 27 -5.16 2.08 5.76
CA ASP A 27 -4.19 2.10 6.85
C ASP A 27 -2.75 2.33 6.33
N THR A 28 -2.42 1.73 5.18
CA THR A 28 -1.10 1.91 4.51
C THR A 28 -0.92 3.34 4.03
N LEU A 29 -1.96 3.95 3.43
CA LEU A 29 -1.93 5.34 3.00
C LEU A 29 -1.81 6.29 4.20
N ASP A 30 -2.57 6.05 5.28
CA ASP A 30 -2.53 6.87 6.50
C ASP A 30 -1.17 6.77 7.21
N TYR A 31 -0.50 5.62 7.10
CA TYR A 31 0.87 5.41 7.60
C TYR A 31 1.94 6.09 6.72
N GLY A 32 1.58 6.64 5.55
CA GLY A 32 2.49 7.30 4.62
C GLY A 32 3.07 6.38 3.54
N GLY A 33 2.56 5.16 3.40
CA GLY A 33 2.91 4.25 2.31
C GLY A 33 2.38 4.74 0.96
N GLN A 34 3.15 4.53 -0.11
CA GLN A 34 2.81 5.04 -1.44
C GLN A 34 2.08 3.99 -2.29
N VAL A 35 0.78 3.81 -2.05
CA VAL A 35 -0.06 2.96 -2.92
C VAL A 35 -0.39 3.70 -4.21
N VAL A 36 0.11 3.21 -5.35
CA VAL A 36 0.03 3.91 -6.64
C VAL A 36 -0.98 3.31 -7.62
N ALA A 37 -1.36 2.05 -7.43
CA ALA A 37 -2.44 1.43 -8.21
C ALA A 37 -2.99 0.19 -7.50
N GLY A 38 -4.14 -0.27 -7.97
CA GLY A 38 -4.67 -1.57 -7.66
C GLY A 38 -5.53 -2.12 -8.80
N VAL A 39 -5.69 -3.44 -8.82
CA VAL A 39 -6.51 -4.18 -9.80
C VAL A 39 -7.50 -5.06 -9.07
#